data_AF-A0A2E3RLU0-F1
#
_entry.id   AF-A0A2E3RLU0-F1
#
_cell.length_a   1.000
_cell.length_b   1.000
_cell.length_c   1.000
_cell.angle_alpha   90.00
_cell.angle_beta   90.00
_cell.angle_gamma   90.00
#
_symmetry.space_group_name_H-M   'P 1'
#
loop_
_entity.id
_entity.type
_entity.pdbx_description
1 polymer ?
#
loop_
_entity_poly.entity_id
_entity_poly.type
_entity_poly.pdbx_seq_one_letter_code
_entity_poly.pdbx_strand_id
1 'polypeptide(L)'
;MFQKFISIFLFITISISQNHIHLSTNNLFSKNYDQLFNRPDECFDLSEIDFGMCEMYLGVGWNGYNCEYFSGCGWIVDNIDYYEYFFDTLQECEDICICEDGEIIDDDPCNPRECIDGQWYEIIIDCQEEMGLPCENGVYISPSQDECCSTCVLYGDTNYDGTLNILDVIVLVDIILYQGQCADWYECPEDVNQDGIFNVLDVIELVNNILN
;
A
#
# COMPACT_ATOMS: atom_id res chain seq x y z
N MET A 1 6.39 -29.16 17.97
CA MET A 1 5.53 -29.20 19.17
C MET A 1 5.79 -27.91 19.95
N PHE A 2 5.28 -26.79 19.44
CA PHE A 2 5.42 -25.48 20.06
C PHE A 2 4.05 -25.06 20.61
N GLN A 3 4.04 -24.67 21.88
CA GLN A 3 2.87 -24.16 22.57
C GLN A 3 3.29 -23.02 23.50
N LYS A 4 2.66 -21.86 23.26
CA LYS A 4 2.32 -20.74 24.17
C LYS A 4 3.43 -19.92 24.85
N PHE A 5 3.34 -18.59 24.72
CA PHE A 5 3.18 -17.54 25.77
C PHE A 5 3.25 -16.15 25.07
N ILE A 6 2.16 -15.38 24.89
CA ILE A 6 1.62 -14.28 25.72
C ILE A 6 2.66 -13.36 26.39
N SER A 7 2.87 -12.14 25.88
CA SER A 7 2.77 -10.83 26.61
C SER A 7 3.43 -9.64 25.86
N ILE A 8 2.63 -8.60 25.60
CA ILE A 8 2.84 -7.17 25.92
C ILE A 8 4.27 -6.61 25.72
N PHE A 9 4.47 -5.63 24.81
CA PHE A 9 5.69 -4.82 24.80
C PHE A 9 5.48 -3.30 24.71
N LEU A 10 6.20 -2.63 25.61
CA LEU A 10 6.58 -1.23 25.66
C LEU A 10 7.86 -1.04 24.82
N PHE A 11 8.00 0.11 24.15
CA PHE A 11 9.15 0.57 23.35
C PHE A 11 10.57 0.18 23.87
N ILE A 12 11.48 -0.21 22.95
CA ILE A 12 12.90 0.20 22.86
C ILE A 12 13.53 -0.34 21.55
N THR A 13 14.36 0.51 20.93
CA THR A 13 15.26 0.38 19.76
C THR A 13 16.05 -0.94 19.61
N ILE A 14 16.27 -1.43 18.37
CA ILE A 14 17.54 -1.98 17.82
C ILE A 14 17.42 -2.31 16.31
N SER A 15 18.55 -2.13 15.63
CA SER A 15 18.94 -2.29 14.23
C SER A 15 18.71 -3.67 13.57
N ILE A 16 18.42 -3.60 12.25
CA ILE A 16 18.54 -4.57 11.13
C ILE A 16 18.96 -6.02 11.47
N SER A 17 18.03 -6.97 11.31
CA SER A 17 18.26 -8.34 10.82
C SER A 17 17.01 -9.20 11.07
N GLN A 18 16.41 -9.72 9.99
CA GLN A 18 15.47 -10.86 9.95
C GLN A 18 14.08 -10.66 10.57
N ASN A 19 13.08 -10.86 9.70
CA ASN A 19 11.80 -11.51 9.95
C ASN A 19 10.92 -11.03 11.13
N HIS A 20 9.81 -10.40 10.72
CA HIS A 20 8.46 -10.45 11.26
C HIS A 20 7.98 -9.46 12.36
N ILE A 21 6.90 -8.79 11.96
CA ILE A 21 5.64 -8.45 12.66
C ILE A 21 5.65 -7.24 13.60
N HIS A 22 4.89 -6.22 13.20
CA HIS A 22 4.33 -5.19 14.06
C HIS A 22 2.82 -5.06 13.78
N LEU A 23 2.01 -5.26 14.81
CA LEU A 23 0.56 -5.01 14.81
C LEU A 23 0.32 -3.64 15.47
N SER A 24 -0.43 -2.75 14.82
CA SER A 24 -1.11 -1.67 15.54
C SER A 24 -2.46 -1.33 14.92
N THR A 25 -3.49 -1.33 15.75
CA THR A 25 -4.79 -0.72 15.50
C THR A 25 -4.71 0.79 15.78
N ASN A 26 -4.83 1.61 14.73
CA ASN A 26 -5.61 2.85 14.68
C ASN A 26 -5.25 3.67 13.43
N ASN A 27 -6.31 4.04 12.72
CA ASN A 27 -6.40 5.01 11.62
C ASN A 27 -5.40 6.17 11.68
N LEU A 28 -4.57 6.31 10.64
CA LEU A 28 -4.43 7.49 9.76
C LEU A 28 -3.14 7.34 8.94
N PHE A 29 -3.26 6.96 7.66
CA PHE A 29 -2.58 7.66 6.58
C PHE A 29 -3.45 7.53 5.33
N SER A 30 -4.05 8.65 4.94
CA SER A 30 -4.90 8.73 3.76
C SER A 30 -4.01 8.73 2.52
N LYS A 31 -4.19 7.75 1.63
CA LYS A 31 -4.17 8.03 0.20
C LYS A 31 -5.61 7.99 -0.30
N ASN A 32 -5.90 8.98 -1.14
CA ASN A 32 -7.21 9.59 -1.36
C ASN A 32 -8.02 8.81 -2.42
N TYR A 33 -9.35 8.93 -2.31
CA TYR A 33 -10.40 8.30 -3.11
C TYR A 33 -10.22 8.42 -4.64
N ASP A 34 -10.25 7.29 -5.36
CA ASP A 34 -11.31 6.91 -6.32
C ASP A 34 -10.90 5.70 -7.18
N GLN A 35 -11.59 4.57 -6.93
CA GLN A 35 -11.94 3.48 -7.86
C GLN A 35 -10.84 2.82 -8.72
N LEU A 36 -10.46 1.60 -8.35
CA LEU A 36 -10.76 0.33 -9.08
C LEU A 36 -9.77 -0.78 -8.69
N PHE A 37 -10.32 -1.98 -8.44
CA PHE A 37 -9.75 -3.34 -8.56
C PHE A 37 -9.53 -4.17 -7.27
N ASN A 38 -10.57 -4.98 -6.99
CA ASN A 38 -10.59 -6.45 -6.74
C ASN A 38 -9.75 -7.03 -5.57
N ARG A 39 -10.32 -7.59 -4.49
CA ARG A 39 -11.71 -7.89 -4.07
C ARG A 39 -11.77 -7.89 -2.53
N PRO A 40 -12.45 -6.91 -1.90
CA PRO A 40 -12.94 -7.08 -0.53
C PRO A 40 -14.32 -6.44 -0.23
N ASP A 41 -15.24 -6.35 -1.18
CA ASP A 41 -16.57 -5.73 -0.93
C ASP A 41 -17.69 -6.70 -0.54
N GLU A 42 -17.41 -8.00 -0.35
CA GLU A 42 -18.48 -8.93 0.05
C GLU A 42 -18.59 -9.08 1.58
N CYS A 43 -17.49 -8.90 2.31
CA CYS A 43 -17.43 -9.19 3.75
C CYS A 43 -16.94 -7.99 4.55
N PHE A 44 -17.64 -6.86 4.38
CA PHE A 44 -17.41 -5.67 5.18
C PHE A 44 -17.71 -5.97 6.66
N ASP A 45 -16.85 -5.51 7.57
CA ASP A 45 -17.06 -5.68 9.01
C ASP A 45 -18.15 -4.72 9.51
N LEU A 46 -19.33 -5.28 9.80
CA LEU A 46 -20.49 -4.53 10.26
C LEU A 46 -20.51 -4.35 11.80
N SER A 47 -19.53 -4.90 12.54
CA SER A 47 -19.53 -4.89 14.01
C SER A 47 -19.44 -3.49 14.62
N GLU A 48 -18.86 -2.53 13.88
CA GLU A 48 -18.75 -1.12 14.29
C GLU A 48 -19.96 -0.27 13.87
N ILE A 49 -20.91 -0.84 13.13
CA ILE A 49 -22.07 -0.11 12.59
C ILE A 49 -23.29 -0.26 13.51
N ASP A 50 -23.80 0.87 14.02
CA ASP A 50 -25.03 0.91 14.82
C ASP A 50 -26.27 1.06 13.92
N PHE A 51 -26.98 -0.05 13.68
CA PHE A 51 -28.24 -0.06 12.94
C PHE A 51 -29.44 0.45 13.76
N GLY A 52 -29.23 0.88 15.00
CA GLY A 52 -30.22 1.48 15.87
C GLY A 52 -30.98 0.46 16.73
N MET A 53 -31.71 0.99 17.72
CA MET A 53 -32.37 0.24 18.80
C MET A 53 -33.62 -0.56 18.39
N CYS A 54 -33.90 -0.73 17.10
CA CYS A 54 -35.02 -1.55 16.63
C CYS A 54 -34.60 -3.03 16.56
N GLU A 55 -35.53 -3.95 16.77
CA GLU A 55 -35.26 -5.40 16.67
C GLU A 55 -35.79 -5.99 15.36
N MET A 56 -35.56 -5.32 14.22
CA MET A 56 -35.91 -5.90 12.91
C MET A 56 -34.75 -6.76 12.41
N TYR A 57 -35.06 -7.95 11.91
CA TYR A 57 -34.09 -8.80 11.21
C TYR A 57 -33.62 -8.10 9.91
N LEU A 58 -32.33 -7.76 9.83
CA LEU A 58 -31.74 -7.12 8.66
C LEU A 58 -31.10 -8.13 7.71
N GLY A 59 -30.53 -9.21 8.24
CA GLY A 59 -29.88 -10.25 7.45
C GLY A 59 -28.74 -10.91 8.22
N VAL A 60 -27.91 -11.66 7.48
CA VAL A 60 -26.62 -12.16 7.94
C VAL A 60 -25.52 -11.27 7.41
N GLY A 61 -24.51 -10.95 8.20
CA GLY A 61 -23.34 -10.22 7.74
C GLY A 61 -22.06 -10.65 8.44
N TRP A 62 -20.93 -10.11 8.01
CA TRP A 62 -19.62 -10.35 8.61
C TRP A 62 -19.35 -9.36 9.76
N ASN A 63 -18.82 -9.85 10.89
CA ASN A 63 -18.47 -9.01 12.05
C ASN A 63 -16.95 -8.87 12.28
N GLY A 64 -16.15 -9.15 11.25
CA GLY A 64 -14.70 -9.19 11.34
C GLY A 64 -14.14 -10.55 11.77
N TYR A 65 -14.96 -11.43 12.36
CA TYR A 65 -14.52 -12.74 12.87
C TYR A 65 -15.33 -13.93 12.32
N ASN A 66 -16.65 -13.80 12.26
CA ASN A 66 -17.57 -14.80 11.73
C ASN A 66 -18.83 -14.15 11.15
N CYS A 67 -19.65 -14.97 10.50
CA CYS A 67 -20.96 -14.54 10.04
C CYS A 67 -21.96 -14.55 11.19
N GLU A 68 -22.70 -13.46 11.36
CA GLU A 68 -23.71 -13.32 12.41
C GLU A 68 -24.99 -12.65 11.90
N TYR A 69 -26.06 -12.80 12.68
CA TYR A 69 -27.32 -12.14 12.40
C TYR A 69 -27.31 -10.73 12.96
N PHE A 70 -27.54 -9.74 12.10
CA PHE A 70 -27.73 -8.37 12.55
C PHE A 70 -29.21 -8.01 12.57
N SER A 71 -29.54 -7.16 13.54
CA SER A 71 -30.85 -6.55 13.66
C SER A 71 -30.73 -5.04 13.85
N GLY A 72 -31.74 -4.30 13.45
CA GLY A 72 -31.74 -2.85 13.59
C GLY A 72 -32.97 -2.20 12.98
N CYS A 73 -32.88 -0.92 12.66
CA CYS A 73 -33.96 -0.11 12.09
C CYS A 73 -33.94 -0.08 10.55
N GLY A 74 -32.81 -0.37 9.92
CA GLY A 74 -32.64 -0.40 8.46
C GLY A 74 -31.16 -0.42 8.05
N TRP A 75 -30.89 -0.49 6.75
CA TRP A 75 -29.52 -0.61 6.19
C TRP A 75 -28.80 0.72 5.96
N ILE A 76 -29.50 1.85 6.11
CA ILE A 76 -28.93 3.17 5.85
C ILE A 76 -28.54 3.82 7.18
N VAL A 77 -27.24 4.04 7.37
CA VAL A 77 -26.65 4.71 8.53
C VAL A 77 -25.79 5.86 8.01
N ASP A 78 -25.97 7.07 8.55
CA ASP A 78 -25.22 8.27 8.15
C ASP A 78 -25.14 8.51 6.63
N ASN A 79 -26.24 8.25 5.91
CA ASN A 79 -26.37 8.38 4.45
C ASN A 79 -25.55 7.36 3.63
N ILE A 80 -24.99 6.34 4.26
CA ILE A 80 -24.33 5.19 3.61
C ILE A 80 -25.29 4.01 3.65
N ASP A 81 -25.46 3.31 2.52
CA ASP A 81 -26.31 2.14 2.40
C ASP A 81 -25.46 0.86 2.51
N TYR A 82 -25.67 0.10 3.58
CA TYR A 82 -24.92 -1.13 3.87
C TYR A 82 -25.64 -2.39 3.37
N TYR A 83 -26.73 -2.25 2.62
CA TYR A 83 -27.56 -3.38 2.19
C TYR A 83 -26.77 -4.46 1.43
N GLU A 84 -25.78 -4.07 0.63
CA GLU A 84 -24.99 -4.98 -0.19
C GLU A 84 -24.06 -5.93 0.60
N TYR A 85 -23.79 -5.62 1.87
CA TYR A 85 -22.95 -6.45 2.76
C TYR A 85 -23.76 -7.49 3.55
N PHE A 86 -25.06 -7.59 3.27
CA PHE A 86 -25.95 -8.56 3.87
C PHE A 86 -26.22 -9.75 2.95
N PHE A 87 -26.16 -10.93 3.54
CA PHE A 87 -26.46 -12.22 2.92
C PHE A 87 -27.82 -12.74 3.38
N ASP A 88 -28.42 -13.60 2.55
CA ASP A 88 -29.72 -14.21 2.86
C ASP A 88 -29.58 -15.32 3.91
N THR A 89 -28.44 -16.01 3.95
CA THR A 89 -28.22 -17.16 4.84
C THR A 89 -26.83 -17.17 5.46
N LEU A 90 -26.71 -17.86 6.61
CA LEU A 90 -25.42 -18.06 7.29
C LEU A 90 -24.42 -18.78 6.39
N GLN A 91 -24.87 -19.81 5.67
CA GLN A 91 -24.02 -20.59 4.78
C GLN A 91 -23.45 -19.75 3.64
N GLU A 92 -24.26 -18.89 3.03
CA GLU A 92 -23.81 -18.02 1.94
C GLU A 92 -22.74 -17.04 2.41
N CYS A 93 -22.95 -16.43 3.59
CA CYS A 93 -21.94 -15.58 4.20
C CYS A 93 -20.65 -16.36 4.51
N GLU A 94 -20.76 -17.56 5.10
CA GLU A 94 -19.60 -18.38 5.45
C GLU A 94 -18.81 -18.81 4.21
N ASP A 95 -19.49 -19.23 3.15
CA ASP A 95 -18.87 -19.66 1.89
C ASP A 95 -18.11 -18.52 1.18
N ILE A 96 -18.46 -17.27 1.48
CA ILE A 96 -17.88 -16.07 0.87
C ILE A 96 -16.81 -15.42 1.77
N CYS A 97 -17.04 -15.39 3.08
CA CYS A 97 -16.21 -14.64 4.03
C CYS A 97 -15.15 -15.48 4.73
N ILE A 98 -15.36 -16.79 4.86
CA ILE A 98 -14.39 -17.69 5.47
C ILE A 98 -13.49 -18.25 4.37
N CYS A 99 -12.18 -18.27 4.63
CA CYS A 99 -11.17 -18.78 3.71
C CYS A 99 -10.54 -20.08 4.20
N GLU A 100 -9.81 -20.76 3.33
CA GLU A 100 -9.02 -21.94 3.72
C GLU A 100 -7.60 -21.52 4.16
N ASP A 101 -7.14 -22.03 5.30
CA ASP A 101 -5.81 -21.71 5.84
C ASP A 101 -4.69 -21.90 4.80
N GLY A 102 -3.89 -20.84 4.63
CA GLY A 102 -2.78 -20.79 3.69
C GLY A 102 -3.15 -20.34 2.27
N GLU A 103 -4.41 -20.01 2.00
CA GLU A 103 -4.78 -19.27 0.78
C GLU A 103 -4.14 -17.88 0.76
N ILE A 104 -3.72 -17.43 -0.43
CA ILE A 104 -3.13 -16.11 -0.65
C ILE A 104 -3.87 -15.43 -1.80
N ILE A 105 -4.23 -14.17 -1.60
CA ILE A 105 -4.74 -13.27 -2.64
C ILE A 105 -3.71 -12.17 -2.83
N ASP A 106 -3.21 -12.02 -4.07
CA ASP A 106 -2.14 -11.08 -4.44
C ASP A 106 -2.47 -10.44 -5.80
N ASP A 107 -3.76 -10.20 -6.05
CA ASP A 107 -4.24 -9.55 -7.29
C ASP A 107 -3.87 -8.06 -7.30
N ASP A 108 -3.85 -7.43 -6.13
CA ASP A 108 -3.36 -6.07 -5.91
C ASP A 108 -2.02 -6.15 -5.16
N PRO A 109 -0.90 -5.79 -5.79
CA PRO A 109 0.42 -5.87 -5.17
C PRO A 109 0.56 -4.96 -3.95
N CYS A 110 -0.35 -3.99 -3.74
CA CYS A 110 -0.37 -3.14 -2.56
C CYS A 110 -1.25 -3.63 -1.43
N ASN A 111 -2.18 -4.54 -1.69
CA ASN A 111 -3.10 -5.06 -0.67
C ASN A 111 -3.16 -6.60 -0.66
N PRO A 112 -2.03 -7.31 -0.57
CA PRO A 112 -2.03 -8.76 -0.53
C PRO A 112 -2.60 -9.29 0.79
N ARG A 113 -3.14 -10.51 0.76
CA ARG A 113 -3.80 -11.14 1.92
C ARG A 113 -3.41 -12.60 2.06
N GLU A 114 -3.32 -13.06 3.29
CA GLU A 114 -3.13 -14.47 3.65
C GLU A 114 -4.29 -14.93 4.54
N CYS A 115 -4.80 -16.12 4.27
CA CYS A 115 -5.77 -16.76 5.14
C CYS A 115 -5.07 -17.48 6.29
N ILE A 116 -5.41 -17.12 7.53
CA ILE A 116 -4.88 -17.73 8.76
C ILE A 116 -6.03 -17.98 9.72
N ASP A 117 -6.15 -19.22 10.21
CA ASP A 117 -7.21 -19.67 11.12
C ASP A 117 -8.64 -19.36 10.60
N GLY A 118 -8.85 -19.50 9.29
CA GLY A 118 -10.11 -19.25 8.58
C GLY A 118 -10.44 -17.77 8.35
N GLN A 119 -9.44 -16.88 8.48
CA GLN A 119 -9.62 -15.44 8.39
C GLN A 119 -8.59 -14.78 7.48
N TRP A 120 -9.03 -13.81 6.68
CA TRP A 120 -8.15 -13.00 5.85
C TRP A 120 -7.40 -11.97 6.69
N TYR A 121 -6.07 -12.02 6.62
CA TYR A 121 -5.19 -11.00 7.15
C TYR A 121 -4.51 -10.27 6.00
N GLU A 122 -4.50 -8.95 6.05
CA GLU A 122 -3.72 -8.14 5.12
C GLU A 122 -2.23 -8.24 5.43
N ILE A 123 -1.43 -8.43 4.39
CA ILE A 123 0.02 -8.46 4.47
C ILE A 123 0.50 -7.01 4.35
N ILE A 124 1.11 -6.53 5.43
CA ILE A 124 1.71 -5.19 5.46
C ILE A 124 2.98 -5.19 4.60
N ILE A 125 3.06 -4.26 3.67
CA ILE A 125 4.23 -4.05 2.82
C ILE A 125 5.05 -2.89 3.38
N ASP A 126 6.30 -3.17 3.73
CA ASP A 126 7.23 -2.17 4.25
C ASP A 126 7.85 -1.35 3.11
N CYS A 127 7.11 -0.36 2.58
CA CYS A 127 7.65 0.56 1.59
C CYS A 127 8.62 1.58 2.23
N GLN A 128 9.76 1.82 1.58
CA GLN A 128 10.81 2.69 2.12
C GLN A 128 10.31 4.12 2.39
N GLU A 129 9.59 4.71 1.43
CA GLU A 129 9.03 6.07 1.55
C GLU A 129 8.02 6.16 2.69
N GLU A 130 7.12 5.18 2.80
CA GLU A 130 6.05 5.16 3.81
C GLU A 130 6.60 4.93 5.23
N MET A 131 7.72 4.23 5.35
CA MET A 131 8.50 4.14 6.58
C MET A 131 9.27 5.44 6.91
N GLY A 132 9.16 6.47 6.09
CA GLY A 132 9.82 7.76 6.26
C GLY A 132 11.33 7.69 6.05
N LEU A 133 11.84 6.68 5.34
CA LEU A 133 13.25 6.63 4.98
C LEU A 133 13.52 7.75 3.96
N PRO A 134 14.52 8.61 4.21
CA PRO A 134 14.88 9.64 3.24
C PRO A 134 15.55 8.98 2.02
N CYS A 135 15.15 9.40 0.82
CA CYS A 135 15.87 9.09 -0.40
C CYS A 135 17.08 10.04 -0.53
N GLU A 136 18.22 9.67 0.05
CA GLU A 136 19.42 10.50 0.05
C GLU A 136 19.94 10.70 -1.38
N ASN A 137 20.14 11.97 -1.78
CA ASN A 137 20.60 12.37 -3.11
C ASN A 137 19.75 11.83 -4.25
N GLY A 138 18.46 11.66 -4.00
CA GLY A 138 17.52 11.17 -5.00
C GLY A 138 16.10 11.68 -4.78
N VAL A 139 15.19 11.07 -5.53
CA VAL A 139 13.75 11.28 -5.45
C VAL A 139 13.06 9.92 -5.47
N TYR A 140 11.99 9.78 -4.69
CA TYR A 140 11.12 8.62 -4.84
C TYR A 140 10.38 8.75 -6.16
N ILE A 141 10.38 7.68 -6.95
CA ILE A 141 9.58 7.55 -8.16
C ILE A 141 8.44 6.61 -7.84
N SER A 142 7.20 7.08 -8.02
CA SER A 142 6.01 6.22 -7.98
C SER A 142 6.18 4.93 -8.80
N PRO A 143 5.67 3.81 -8.29
CA PRO A 143 5.80 2.53 -8.95
C PRO A 143 4.98 2.44 -10.25
N SER A 144 5.27 1.39 -11.02
CA SER A 144 4.37 0.94 -12.08
C SER A 144 3.08 0.31 -11.50
N GLN A 145 2.08 0.03 -12.34
CA GLN A 145 0.81 -0.57 -11.88
C GLN A 145 0.97 -1.96 -11.25
N ASP A 146 2.05 -2.68 -11.58
CA ASP A 146 2.32 -4.04 -11.10
C ASP A 146 3.24 -4.05 -9.86
N GLU A 147 3.53 -2.89 -9.29
CA GLU A 147 4.43 -2.71 -8.15
C GLU A 147 3.77 -1.84 -7.09
N CYS A 148 4.00 -2.15 -5.81
CA CYS A 148 3.39 -1.35 -4.75
C CYS A 148 4.23 -0.17 -4.28
N CYS A 149 5.53 -0.37 -4.11
CA CYS A 149 6.38 0.63 -3.46
C CYS A 149 7.06 1.52 -4.49
N SER A 150 7.03 2.83 -4.24
CA SER A 150 7.92 3.78 -4.89
C SER A 150 9.38 3.35 -4.70
N THR A 151 10.22 3.61 -5.69
CA THR A 151 11.65 3.33 -5.63
C THR A 151 12.46 4.63 -5.49
N CYS A 152 13.51 4.62 -4.68
CA CYS A 152 14.41 5.76 -4.55
C CYS A 152 15.42 5.74 -5.70
N VAL A 153 15.39 6.76 -6.56
CA VAL A 153 16.30 6.92 -7.70
C VAL A 153 17.23 8.10 -7.45
N LEU A 154 18.53 7.91 -7.66
CA LEU A 154 19.53 8.96 -7.47
C LEU A 154 19.37 10.05 -8.54
N TYR A 155 19.62 11.31 -8.16
CA TYR A 155 19.72 12.38 -9.14
C TYR A 155 20.87 12.08 -10.11
N GLY A 156 20.53 12.06 -11.39
CA GLY A 156 21.42 11.76 -12.49
C GLY A 156 21.63 10.28 -12.78
N ASP A 157 20.95 9.35 -12.11
CA ASP A 157 20.92 7.92 -12.50
C ASP A 157 19.92 7.72 -13.64
N THR A 158 20.30 8.19 -14.82
CA THR A 158 19.41 8.32 -15.98
C THR A 158 19.17 6.99 -16.71
N ASN A 159 19.98 5.97 -16.44
CA ASN A 159 19.76 4.61 -16.95
C ASN A 159 19.14 3.66 -15.91
N TYR A 160 18.88 4.16 -14.69
CA TYR A 160 18.22 3.47 -13.58
C TYR A 160 18.95 2.20 -13.15
N ASP A 161 20.29 2.21 -13.17
CA ASP A 161 21.12 1.06 -12.75
C ASP A 161 21.60 1.12 -11.29
N GLY A 162 21.31 2.22 -10.59
CA GLY A 162 21.67 2.46 -9.21
C GLY A 162 23.08 3.00 -9.02
N THR A 163 23.81 3.34 -10.09
CA THR A 163 25.19 3.82 -10.01
C THR A 163 25.45 5.03 -10.88
N LEU A 164 25.88 6.14 -10.29
CA LEU A 164 26.27 7.33 -11.05
C LEU A 164 27.61 7.12 -11.76
N ASN A 165 27.59 7.11 -13.10
CA ASN A 165 28.78 6.95 -13.92
C ASN A 165 28.65 7.62 -15.30
N ILE A 166 29.65 7.43 -16.16
CA ILE A 166 29.69 8.09 -17.48
C ILE A 166 28.54 7.65 -18.41
N LEU A 167 27.96 6.47 -18.19
CA LEU A 167 26.80 6.00 -18.96
C LEU A 167 25.59 6.89 -18.72
N ASP A 168 25.42 7.41 -17.50
CA ASP A 168 24.34 8.34 -17.20
C ASP A 168 24.48 9.66 -17.92
N VAL A 169 25.70 10.19 -17.96
CA VAL A 169 25.99 11.42 -18.71
C VAL A 169 25.65 11.24 -20.19
N ILE A 170 25.93 10.07 -20.76
CA ILE A 170 25.61 9.77 -22.16
C ILE A 170 24.10 9.76 -22.38
N VAL A 171 23.34 9.13 -21.49
CA VAL A 171 21.87 9.07 -21.57
C VAL A 171 21.24 10.43 -21.32
N LEU A 172 21.70 11.20 -20.32
CA LEU A 172 21.24 12.56 -20.04
C LEU A 172 21.44 13.50 -21.24
N VAL A 173 22.58 13.41 -21.93
CA VAL A 173 22.83 14.19 -23.15
C VAL A 173 21.86 13.80 -24.26
N ASP A 174 21.53 12.51 -24.41
CA ASP A 174 20.54 12.04 -25.38
C ASP A 174 19.14 12.62 -25.08
N ILE A 175 18.74 12.60 -23.81
CA ILE A 175 17.46 13.17 -23.32
C ILE A 175 17.38 14.67 -23.64
N ILE A 176 18.44 15.44 -23.37
CA ILE A 176 18.51 16.88 -23.66
C ILE A 176 18.38 17.16 -25.17
N LEU A 177 19.00 16.33 -26.02
CA LEU A 177 19.03 16.56 -27.46
C LEU A 177 17.72 16.17 -28.16
N TYR A 178 17.02 15.14 -27.65
CA TYR A 178 15.81 14.59 -28.28
C TYR A 178 14.50 14.94 -27.56
N GLN A 179 14.54 15.88 -26.61
CA GLN A 179 13.38 16.37 -25.85
C GLN A 179 12.63 15.24 -25.13
N GLY A 180 13.35 14.49 -24.29
CA GLY A 180 12.67 13.78 -23.21
C GLY A 180 12.07 14.81 -22.25
N GLN A 181 10.78 14.71 -22.00
CA GLN A 181 10.17 15.37 -20.86
C GLN A 181 10.30 14.42 -19.69
N CYS A 182 10.48 14.97 -18.48
CA CYS A 182 10.05 14.23 -17.31
C CYS A 182 8.60 13.79 -17.47
N ALA A 183 8.26 12.68 -16.83
CA ALA A 183 6.86 12.35 -16.63
C ALA A 183 6.13 13.56 -15.99
N ASP A 184 4.84 13.74 -16.29
CA ASP A 184 4.01 14.94 -16.04
C ASP A 184 3.86 15.39 -14.56
N TRP A 185 4.69 14.89 -13.65
CA TRP A 185 4.61 15.06 -12.20
C TRP A 185 6.05 15.24 -11.66
N TYR A 186 6.19 15.92 -10.53
CA TYR A 186 7.39 16.61 -10.00
C TYR A 186 8.64 15.74 -9.69
N GLU A 187 8.79 14.58 -10.31
CA GLU A 187 9.76 13.55 -9.98
C GLU A 187 10.70 13.33 -11.18
N CYS A 188 11.84 14.00 -11.12
CA CYS A 188 12.79 14.15 -12.22
C CYS A 188 14.21 13.86 -11.75
N PRO A 189 14.66 12.60 -11.73
CA PRO A 189 16.03 12.30 -11.38
C PRO A 189 17.03 12.94 -12.37
N GLU A 190 16.62 13.21 -13.61
CA GLU A 190 17.45 13.83 -14.65
C GLU A 190 17.69 15.34 -14.44
N ASP A 191 16.90 16.03 -13.62
CA ASP A 191 17.07 17.46 -13.29
C ASP A 191 18.01 17.56 -12.09
N VAL A 192 19.28 17.25 -12.36
CA VAL A 192 20.30 17.05 -11.32
C VAL A 192 20.52 18.32 -10.50
N ASN A 193 20.35 19.49 -11.12
CA ASN A 193 20.52 20.77 -10.45
C ASN A 193 19.20 21.35 -9.88
N GLN A 194 18.07 20.70 -10.17
CA GLN A 194 16.73 20.99 -9.64
C GLN A 194 16.23 22.40 -9.98
N ASP A 195 16.60 22.95 -11.14
CA ASP A 195 16.11 24.25 -11.60
C ASP A 195 14.83 24.16 -12.45
N GLY A 196 14.34 22.95 -12.69
CA GLY A 196 13.16 22.65 -13.49
C GLY A 196 13.43 22.64 -15.00
N ILE A 197 14.69 22.69 -15.45
CA ILE A 197 15.07 22.78 -16.87
C ILE A 197 16.22 21.83 -17.22
N PHE A 198 15.94 20.77 -17.99
CA PHE A 198 16.99 19.90 -18.55
C PHE A 198 17.88 20.64 -19.54
N ASN A 199 19.12 20.86 -19.15
CA ASN A 199 20.11 21.49 -20.00
C ASN A 199 21.53 21.06 -19.63
N VAL A 200 22.51 21.71 -20.24
CA VAL A 200 23.93 21.38 -20.02
C VAL A 200 24.39 21.59 -18.56
N LEU A 201 23.65 22.37 -17.76
CA LEU A 201 23.94 22.56 -16.35
C LEU A 201 23.74 21.27 -15.54
N ASP A 202 22.74 20.44 -15.88
CA ASP A 202 22.53 19.13 -15.23
C ASP A 202 23.67 18.17 -15.52
N VAL A 203 24.18 18.20 -16.75
CA VAL A 203 25.36 17.40 -17.14
C VAL A 203 26.60 17.81 -16.36
N ILE A 204 26.80 19.12 -16.16
CA ILE A 204 27.94 19.63 -15.39
C ILE A 204 27.83 19.17 -13.94
N GLU A 205 26.65 19.27 -13.33
CA GLU A 205 26.43 18.84 -11.96
C GLU A 205 26.61 17.32 -11.79
N LEU A 206 26.06 16.51 -12.71
CA LEU A 206 26.24 15.07 -12.72
C LEU A 206 27.71 14.66 -12.80
N VAL A 207 28.49 15.29 -13.70
CA VAL A 207 29.92 15.03 -13.79
C VAL A 207 30.65 15.39 -12.49
N ASN A 208 30.26 16.47 -11.82
CA ASN A 208 30.83 16.81 -10.52
C ASN A 208 30.48 15.77 -9.45
N ASN A 209 29.25 15.23 -9.45
CA ASN A 209 28.81 14.19 -8.53
C ASN A 209 29.53 12.85 -8.76
N ILE A 210 29.90 12.53 -10.01
CA ILE A 210 30.64 11.30 -10.34
C ILE A 210 32.12 11.39 -9.91
N LEU A 211 32.71 12.59 -9.94
CA LEU A 211 34.15 12.79 -9.73
C LEU A 211 34.56 13.07 -8.27
N ASN A 212 33.61 13.39 -7.40
CA ASN A 212 33.85 13.76 -5.99
C ASN A 212 33.37 12.68 -5.02
#